data_AF-A0A484LK43-F1
#
_entry.id   AF-A0A484LK43-F1
#
_cell.length_a   1.000
_cell.length_b   1.000
_cell.length_c   1.000
_cell.angle_alpha   90.00
_cell.angle_beta   90.00
_cell.angle_gamma   90.00
#
_symmetry.space_group_name_H-M   'P 1'
#
loop_
_entity.id
_entity.type
_entity.pdbx_description
1 polymer ?
#
loop_
_entity_poly.entity_id
_entity_poly.type
_entity_poly.pdbx_seq_one_letter_code
_entity_poly.pdbx_strand_id
1 'polypeptide(L)'
;MTDNTKSDGRVDVYDDKPIEEDDGGLSKEIIKDEISNTAIQRKHAAMIQRLSNLHQSRLASCKPNSNPNTSPDSTQSFLSHFSGSKRSIESELSQVCKAQDPTNLRSELERVSTSIASLEKQVAERLYFLPSYEVRSCLKTVSELKQALEQANSTIIPKKKFSFRNKTAKKDSIPECPSKNNDIENNTMAQNPGSLFQGLDLPGKMRSCQWILAKLGKIKPEESLCSQI
;
A
#
# COMPACT_ATOMS: atom_id res chain seq x y z
N MET A 1 9.27 -25.75 -23.67
CA MET A 1 7.92 -26.07 -23.15
C MET A 1 7.21 -24.74 -22.95
N THR A 2 6.37 -24.20 -23.82
CA THR A 2 5.71 -24.67 -25.05
C THR A 2 5.58 -23.46 -26.00
N ASP A 3 6.02 -23.64 -27.24
CA ASP A 3 5.82 -22.71 -28.36
C ASP A 3 4.35 -22.69 -28.79
N ASN A 4 3.79 -21.51 -29.06
CA ASN A 4 2.49 -21.39 -29.71
C ASN A 4 2.61 -20.66 -31.05
N THR A 5 1.98 -21.30 -32.01
CA THR A 5 2.27 -21.33 -33.44
C THR A 5 1.54 -20.26 -34.21
N LYS A 6 2.33 -19.60 -35.06
CA LYS A 6 1.99 -19.04 -36.38
C LYS A 6 0.90 -19.85 -37.10
N SER A 7 -0.21 -19.21 -37.43
CA SER A 7 -1.16 -19.69 -38.44
C SER A 7 -1.19 -18.68 -39.59
N ASP A 8 -0.37 -18.95 -40.61
CA ASP A 8 -0.50 -18.36 -41.94
C ASP A 8 -1.83 -18.86 -42.54
N GLY A 9 -2.72 -17.92 -42.85
CA GLY A 9 -3.93 -18.17 -43.61
C GLY A 9 -3.57 -18.42 -45.07
N ARG A 10 -3.40 -19.70 -45.40
CA ARG A 10 -3.25 -20.26 -46.75
C ARG A 10 -4.48 -19.89 -47.59
N VAL A 11 -4.23 -19.19 -48.69
CA VAL A 11 -5.20 -18.93 -49.75
C VAL A 11 -5.33 -20.21 -50.56
N ASP A 12 -6.33 -21.03 -50.23
CA ASP A 12 -6.72 -22.13 -51.12
C ASP A 12 -7.62 -21.53 -52.21
N VAL A 13 -6.99 -21.36 -53.38
CA VAL A 13 -7.62 -21.18 -54.68
C VAL A 13 -8.45 -22.45 -54.94
N TYR A 14 -9.77 -22.31 -54.96
CA TYR A 14 -10.65 -23.36 -55.44
C TYR A 14 -10.89 -23.15 -56.94
N ASP A 15 -10.53 -24.18 -57.70
CA ASP A 15 -10.76 -24.33 -59.13
C ASP A 15 -12.24 -24.16 -59.52
N ASP A 16 -12.47 -23.31 -60.52
CA ASP A 16 -13.72 -23.23 -61.28
C ASP A 16 -13.97 -24.57 -62.00
N LYS A 17 -14.92 -25.35 -61.49
CA LYS A 17 -15.60 -26.38 -62.29
C LYS A 17 -16.92 -25.81 -62.83
N PRO A 18 -17.14 -25.82 -64.16
CA PRO A 18 -18.45 -25.54 -64.72
C PRO A 18 -19.34 -26.76 -64.43
N ILE A 19 -20.34 -26.58 -63.56
CA ILE A 19 -21.43 -27.54 -63.42
C ILE A 19 -22.51 -27.11 -64.41
N GLU A 20 -22.86 -28.08 -65.23
CA GLU A 20 -23.77 -28.00 -66.36
C GLU A 20 -25.14 -27.43 -66.00
N GLU A 21 -25.74 -26.80 -67.01
CA GLU A 21 -27.11 -26.31 -66.98
C GLU A 21 -28.08 -27.49 -66.82
N ASP A 22 -28.94 -27.40 -65.80
CA ASP A 22 -30.16 -28.20 -65.70
C ASP A 22 -31.35 -27.25 -65.56
N ASP A 23 -32.42 -27.65 -66.21
CA ASP A 23 -33.46 -26.81 -66.78
C ASP A 23 -34.43 -26.21 -65.75
N GLY A 24 -34.95 -25.03 -66.08
CA GLY A 24 -36.32 -24.69 -65.72
C GLY A 24 -36.55 -23.90 -64.42
N GLY A 25 -36.40 -22.58 -64.51
CA GLY A 25 -37.46 -21.68 -64.05
C GLY A 25 -37.69 -21.52 -62.54
N LEU A 26 -36.67 -21.16 -61.76
CA LEU A 26 -36.87 -20.58 -60.42
C LEU A 26 -35.67 -19.75 -59.95
N SER A 27 -35.35 -18.64 -60.62
CA SER A 27 -34.08 -17.94 -60.33
C SER A 27 -34.16 -16.43 -60.22
N LYS A 28 -35.30 -15.79 -60.51
CA LYS A 28 -35.38 -14.32 -60.43
C LYS A 28 -35.77 -13.78 -59.05
N GLU A 29 -36.48 -14.54 -58.22
CA GLU A 29 -36.81 -14.13 -56.84
C GLU A 29 -35.69 -14.45 -55.85
N ILE A 30 -35.11 -15.65 -55.91
CA ILE A 30 -34.03 -16.08 -55.00
C ILE A 30 -32.79 -15.17 -55.10
N ILE A 31 -32.40 -14.80 -56.33
CA ILE A 31 -31.29 -13.86 -56.56
C ILE A 31 -31.63 -12.46 -56.02
N LYS A 32 -32.89 -12.02 -56.11
CA LYS A 32 -33.33 -10.73 -55.60
C LYS A 32 -33.29 -10.69 -54.07
N ASP A 33 -33.66 -11.80 -53.43
CA ASP A 33 -33.65 -11.94 -51.98
C ASP A 33 -32.22 -12.06 -51.42
N GLU A 34 -31.31 -12.79 -52.09
CA GLU A 34 -29.89 -12.83 -51.72
C GLU A 34 -29.19 -11.47 -51.93
N ILE A 35 -29.45 -10.80 -53.06
CA ILE A 35 -28.94 -9.45 -53.31
C ILE A 35 -29.50 -8.47 -52.27
N SER A 36 -30.75 -8.63 -51.85
CA SER A 36 -31.34 -7.82 -50.78
C SER A 36 -30.69 -8.09 -49.42
N ASN A 37 -30.39 -9.36 -49.12
CA ASN A 37 -29.77 -9.78 -47.86
C ASN A 37 -28.32 -9.28 -47.78
N THR A 38 -27.53 -9.46 -48.83
CA THR A 38 -26.17 -8.89 -48.93
C THR A 38 -26.18 -7.37 -48.89
N ALA A 39 -27.20 -6.71 -49.44
CA ALA A 39 -27.38 -5.27 -49.33
C ALA A 39 -27.74 -4.83 -47.90
N ILE A 40 -28.57 -5.59 -47.18
CA ILE A 40 -28.90 -5.35 -45.76
C ILE A 40 -27.66 -5.55 -44.88
N GLN A 41 -26.88 -6.60 -45.11
CA GLN A 41 -25.63 -6.84 -44.40
C GLN A 41 -24.61 -5.72 -44.64
N ARG A 42 -24.46 -5.25 -45.87
CA ARG A 42 -23.62 -4.09 -46.20
C ARG A 42 -24.09 -2.82 -45.50
N LYS A 43 -25.40 -2.57 -45.44
CA LYS A 43 -25.98 -1.44 -44.69
C LYS A 43 -25.73 -1.57 -43.19
N HIS A 44 -25.88 -2.76 -42.62
CA HIS A 44 -25.61 -3.03 -41.21
C HIS A 44 -24.13 -2.82 -40.88
N ALA A 45 -23.22 -3.31 -41.71
CA ALA A 45 -21.78 -3.07 -41.56
C ALA A 45 -21.44 -1.57 -41.65
N ALA A 46 -22.00 -0.86 -42.63
CA ALA A 46 -21.84 0.59 -42.77
C ALA A 46 -22.42 1.36 -41.57
N MET A 47 -23.54 0.90 -41.01
CA MET A 47 -24.14 1.47 -39.81
C MET A 47 -23.23 1.26 -38.59
N ILE A 48 -22.70 0.06 -38.36
CA ILE A 48 -21.75 -0.23 -37.27
C ILE A 48 -20.50 0.65 -37.44
N GLN A 49 -19.97 0.75 -38.65
CA GLN A 49 -18.81 1.58 -38.94
C GLN A 49 -19.12 3.07 -38.67
N ARG A 50 -20.30 3.57 -39.06
CA ARG A 50 -20.73 4.94 -38.78
C ARG A 50 -20.87 5.20 -37.29
N LEU A 51 -21.46 4.27 -36.53
CA LEU A 51 -21.59 4.38 -35.08
C LEU A 51 -20.23 4.35 -34.39
N SER A 52 -19.32 3.48 -34.85
CA SER A 52 -17.93 3.43 -34.37
C SER A 52 -17.18 4.72 -34.68
N ASN A 53 -17.24 5.22 -35.92
CA ASN A 53 -16.60 6.47 -36.33
C ASN A 53 -17.17 7.67 -35.57
N LEU A 54 -18.48 7.69 -35.31
CA LEU A 54 -19.12 8.71 -34.47
C LEU A 54 -18.60 8.65 -33.04
N HIS A 55 -18.46 7.45 -32.47
CA HIS A 55 -17.90 7.26 -31.13
C HIS A 55 -16.43 7.73 -31.08
N GLN A 56 -15.60 7.32 -32.05
CA GLN A 56 -14.21 7.76 -32.16
C GLN A 56 -14.10 9.27 -32.36
N SER A 57 -14.97 9.88 -33.17
CA SER A 57 -15.03 11.33 -33.37
C SER A 57 -15.46 12.06 -32.10
N ARG A 58 -16.38 11.50 -31.31
CA ARG A 58 -16.73 12.02 -29.97
C ARG A 58 -15.54 11.93 -29.02
N LEU A 59 -14.82 10.81 -28.99
CA LEU A 59 -13.62 10.66 -28.18
C LEU A 59 -12.47 11.59 -28.61
N ALA A 60 -12.33 11.87 -29.91
CA ALA A 60 -11.30 12.75 -30.45
C ALA A 60 -11.64 14.25 -30.33
N SER A 61 -12.92 14.62 -30.41
CA SER A 61 -13.38 16.01 -30.26
C SER A 61 -13.54 16.44 -28.81
N CYS A 62 -13.78 15.49 -27.89
CA CYS A 62 -13.41 15.66 -26.50
C CYS A 62 -11.88 15.79 -26.45
N LYS A 63 -11.36 17.03 -26.44
CA LYS A 63 -9.95 17.27 -26.09
C LYS A 63 -9.62 16.41 -24.86
N PRO A 64 -8.51 15.65 -24.82
CA PRO A 64 -8.06 14.97 -23.63
C PRO A 64 -7.48 15.98 -22.63
N ASN A 65 -8.13 17.13 -22.45
CA ASN A 65 -7.85 18.01 -21.34
C ASN A 65 -8.68 17.50 -20.17
N SER A 66 -7.96 16.80 -19.28
CA SER A 66 -8.38 16.47 -17.93
C SER A 66 -9.39 15.33 -17.83
N ASN A 67 -8.98 14.10 -18.17
CA ASN A 67 -9.33 13.04 -17.23
C ASN A 67 -8.51 13.35 -15.97
N PRO A 68 -9.11 13.82 -14.86
CA PRO A 68 -8.36 14.11 -13.63
C PRO A 68 -7.62 12.86 -13.12
N ASN A 69 -7.95 11.67 -13.65
CA ASN A 69 -7.29 10.43 -13.31
C ASN A 69 -5.97 10.15 -14.05
N THR A 70 -5.68 10.81 -15.17
CA THR A 70 -4.49 10.53 -16.03
C THR A 70 -3.33 11.50 -15.83
N SER A 71 -3.52 12.64 -15.15
CA SER A 71 -2.40 13.50 -14.76
C SER A 71 -1.48 12.75 -13.79
N PRO A 72 -0.15 12.97 -13.83
CA PRO A 72 0.76 12.42 -12.82
C PRO A 72 0.42 12.92 -11.40
N ASP A 73 -0.30 14.05 -11.30
CA ASP A 73 -0.80 14.61 -10.05
C ASP A 73 -2.23 14.15 -9.68
N SER A 74 -2.76 13.17 -10.43
CA SER A 74 -4.04 12.53 -10.14
C SER A 74 -4.02 11.83 -8.79
N THR A 75 -5.14 11.92 -8.05
CA THR A 75 -5.36 11.11 -6.84
C THR A 75 -5.17 9.62 -7.12
N GLN A 76 -5.67 9.10 -8.25
CA GLN A 76 -5.55 7.68 -8.59
C GLN A 76 -4.10 7.26 -8.87
N SER A 77 -3.32 8.13 -9.52
CA SER A 77 -1.90 7.89 -9.74
C SER A 77 -1.17 7.77 -8.40
N PHE A 78 -1.39 8.74 -7.51
CA PHE A 78 -0.83 8.70 -6.15
C PHE A 78 -1.23 7.44 -5.40
N LEU A 79 -2.51 7.06 -5.37
CA LEU A 79 -2.98 5.88 -4.64
C LEU A 79 -2.38 4.58 -5.20
N SER A 80 -2.19 4.49 -6.52
CA SER A 80 -1.49 3.37 -7.16
C SER A 80 -0.04 3.27 -6.68
N HIS A 81 0.72 4.38 -6.74
CA HIS A 81 2.10 4.44 -6.24
C HIS A 81 2.19 4.10 -4.75
N PHE A 82 1.32 4.69 -3.94
CA PHE A 82 1.22 4.45 -2.50
C PHE A 82 0.97 2.97 -2.19
N SER A 83 0.02 2.34 -2.89
CA SER A 83 -0.29 0.91 -2.71
C SER A 83 0.86 -0.01 -3.17
N GLY A 84 1.62 0.40 -4.19
CA GLY A 84 2.82 -0.28 -4.65
C GLY A 84 3.92 -0.24 -3.60
N SER A 85 4.24 0.95 -3.10
CA SER A 85 5.21 1.15 -2.02
C SER A 85 4.81 0.41 -0.75
N LYS A 86 3.53 0.45 -0.37
CA LYS A 86 2.99 -0.33 0.77
C LYS A 86 3.28 -1.82 0.60
N ARG A 87 2.92 -2.42 -0.54
CA ARG A 87 3.16 -3.85 -0.80
C ARG A 87 4.65 -4.22 -0.79
N SER A 88 5.51 -3.34 -1.33
CA SER A 88 6.96 -3.54 -1.29
C SER A 88 7.46 -3.62 0.16
N ILE A 89 7.06 -2.67 1.00
CA ILE A 89 7.43 -2.63 2.43
C ILE A 89 6.89 -3.85 3.18
N GLU A 90 5.64 -4.24 2.95
CA GLU A 90 5.06 -5.44 3.57
C GLU A 90 5.79 -6.72 3.17
N SER A 91 6.23 -6.81 1.91
CA SER A 91 7.03 -7.94 1.43
C SER A 91 8.41 -7.96 2.08
N GLU A 92 9.09 -6.81 2.18
CA GLU A 92 10.39 -6.70 2.86
C GLU A 92 10.28 -7.06 4.34
N LEU A 93 9.26 -6.55 5.06
CA LEU A 93 9.00 -6.94 6.46
C LEU A 93 8.75 -8.44 6.60
N SER A 94 7.96 -9.03 5.69
CA SER A 94 7.70 -10.47 5.68
C SER A 94 8.96 -11.30 5.45
N GLN A 95 9.90 -10.80 4.64
CA GLN A 95 11.19 -11.44 4.40
C GLN A 95 12.10 -11.34 5.63
N VAL A 96 12.18 -10.16 6.26
CA VAL A 96 12.95 -9.93 7.49
C VAL A 96 12.47 -10.85 8.61
N CYS A 97 11.16 -11.05 8.76
CA CYS A 97 10.61 -11.96 9.77
C CYS A 97 10.93 -13.45 9.52
N LYS A 98 11.24 -13.84 8.27
CA LYS A 98 11.56 -15.23 7.89
C LYS A 98 13.07 -15.50 7.84
N ALA A 99 13.87 -14.45 7.72
CA ALA A 99 15.32 -14.58 7.58
C ALA A 99 15.95 -14.99 8.91
N GLN A 100 16.82 -16.02 8.85
CA GLN A 100 17.47 -16.62 10.02
C GLN A 100 18.79 -15.92 10.37
N ASP A 101 19.38 -15.17 9.42
CA ASP A 101 20.75 -14.65 9.53
C ASP A 101 20.82 -13.28 10.22
N PRO A 102 21.30 -13.18 11.47
CA PRO A 102 21.16 -11.97 12.28
C PRO A 102 22.03 -10.79 11.85
N THR A 103 23.04 -11.02 11.00
CA THR A 103 24.01 -9.99 10.59
C THR A 103 23.41 -8.97 9.63
N ASN A 104 22.56 -9.40 8.70
CA ASN A 104 21.94 -8.52 7.71
C ASN A 104 20.59 -7.97 8.17
N LEU A 105 19.89 -8.65 9.11
CA LEU A 105 18.56 -8.26 9.57
C LEU A 105 18.47 -6.81 10.05
N ARG A 106 19.48 -6.31 10.76
CA ARG A 106 19.48 -4.91 11.23
C ARG A 106 19.54 -3.91 10.08
N SER A 107 20.42 -4.15 9.11
CA SER A 107 20.56 -3.27 7.94
C SER A 107 19.31 -3.29 7.06
N GLU A 108 18.70 -4.46 6.89
CA GLU A 108 17.43 -4.62 6.17
C GLU A 108 16.31 -3.84 6.86
N LEU A 109 16.24 -3.88 8.20
CA LEU A 109 15.23 -3.18 8.98
C LEU A 109 15.40 -1.66 8.94
N GLU A 110 16.63 -1.16 8.94
CA GLU A 110 16.93 0.26 8.71
C GLU A 110 16.52 0.71 7.29
N ARG A 111 16.72 -0.16 6.28
CA ARG A 111 16.22 0.11 4.93
C ARG A 111 14.70 0.22 4.92
N VAL A 112 13.99 -0.71 5.56
CA VAL A 112 12.52 -0.66 5.70
C VAL A 112 12.08 0.61 6.43
N SER A 113 12.77 1.00 7.51
CA SER A 113 12.52 2.26 8.24
C SER A 113 12.61 3.47 7.31
N THR A 114 13.65 3.52 6.48
CA THR A 114 13.86 4.58 5.47
C THR A 114 12.75 4.57 4.41
N SER A 115 12.33 3.39 3.93
CA SER A 115 11.22 3.24 2.99
C SER A 115 9.89 3.74 3.56
N ILE A 116 9.61 3.49 4.84
CA ILE A 116 8.42 4.01 5.52
C ILE A 116 8.48 5.54 5.65
N ALA A 117 9.64 6.11 5.98
CA ALA A 117 9.82 7.56 6.04
C ALA A 117 9.61 8.23 4.66
N SER A 118 10.08 7.59 3.59
CA SER A 118 9.83 8.03 2.21
C SER A 118 8.34 7.97 1.85
N LEU A 119 7.64 6.91 2.26
CA LEU A 119 6.19 6.80 2.06
C LEU A 119 5.42 7.92 2.79
N GLU A 120 5.80 8.22 4.03
CA GLU A 120 5.23 9.33 4.82
C GLU A 120 5.47 10.69 4.15
N LYS A 121 6.67 10.90 3.58
CA LYS A 121 7.00 12.10 2.79
C LYS A 121 6.07 12.25 1.58
N GLN A 122 5.82 11.17 0.82
CA GLN A 122 4.90 11.19 -0.32
C GLN A 122 3.47 11.59 0.10
N VAL A 123 3.00 11.11 1.26
CA VAL A 123 1.69 11.50 1.81
C VAL A 123 1.68 12.99 2.18
N ALA A 124 2.72 13.48 2.83
CA ALA A 124 2.83 14.89 3.21
C ALA A 124 2.85 15.82 1.99
N GLU A 125 3.54 15.43 0.93
CA GLU A 125 3.62 16.20 -0.33
C GLU A 125 2.28 16.27 -1.07
N ARG A 126 1.39 15.28 -0.91
CA ARG A 126 0.10 15.22 -1.61
C ARG A 126 -1.11 15.55 -0.73
N LEU A 127 -0.93 15.69 0.58
CA LEU A 127 -1.99 15.83 1.58
C LEU A 127 -3.06 16.88 1.23
N TYR A 128 -2.63 18.04 0.72
CA TYR A 128 -3.51 19.17 0.42
C TYR A 128 -4.36 18.98 -0.85
N PHE A 129 -4.02 17.99 -1.69
CA PHE A 129 -4.78 17.62 -2.87
C PHE A 129 -5.68 16.39 -2.65
N LEU A 130 -5.51 15.68 -1.54
CA LEU A 130 -6.24 14.45 -1.28
C LEU A 130 -7.57 14.73 -0.58
N PRO A 131 -8.66 14.03 -0.98
CA PRO A 131 -9.88 14.00 -0.19
C PRO A 131 -9.61 13.51 1.23
N SER A 132 -10.39 14.00 2.21
CA SER A 132 -10.15 13.70 3.63
C SER A 132 -10.15 12.20 3.97
N TYR A 133 -10.88 11.39 3.21
CA TYR A 133 -10.89 9.94 3.39
C TYR A 133 -9.54 9.32 3.04
N GLU A 134 -8.96 9.69 1.90
CA GLU A 134 -7.65 9.20 1.45
C GLU A 134 -6.55 9.60 2.43
N VAL A 135 -6.59 10.85 2.91
CA VAL A 135 -5.66 11.33 3.95
C VAL A 135 -5.70 10.42 5.18
N ARG A 136 -6.88 10.14 5.73
CA ARG A 136 -7.02 9.27 6.91
C ARG A 136 -6.52 7.86 6.63
N SER A 137 -6.84 7.31 5.46
CA SER A 137 -6.43 5.97 5.05
C SER A 137 -4.91 5.84 4.93
N CYS A 138 -4.26 6.78 4.25
CA CYS A 138 -2.81 6.83 4.10
C CYS A 138 -2.08 6.98 5.44
N LEU A 139 -2.54 7.89 6.31
CA LEU A 139 -1.93 8.06 7.63
C LEU A 139 -2.12 6.83 8.52
N LYS A 140 -3.30 6.19 8.46
CA LYS A 140 -3.55 4.94 9.19
C LYS A 140 -2.60 3.83 8.74
N THR A 141 -2.45 3.64 7.44
CA THR A 141 -1.56 2.60 6.88
C THR A 141 -0.09 2.85 7.21
N VAL A 142 0.39 4.10 7.18
CA VAL A 142 1.74 4.44 7.66
C VAL A 142 1.92 4.07 9.13
N SER A 143 0.92 4.34 9.99
CA SER A 143 0.96 3.95 11.40
C SER A 143 1.01 2.43 11.59
N GLU A 144 0.22 1.67 10.81
CA GLU A 144 0.23 0.21 10.83
C GLU A 144 1.61 -0.36 10.44
N LEU A 145 2.24 0.20 9.40
CA LEU A 145 3.58 -0.20 8.97
C LEU A 145 4.64 0.11 10.04
N LYS A 146 4.57 1.28 10.69
CA LYS A 146 5.45 1.63 11.81
C LYS A 146 5.29 0.65 12.98
N GLN A 147 4.05 0.25 13.29
CA GLN A 147 3.78 -0.74 14.34
C GLN A 147 4.35 -2.12 13.96
N ALA A 148 4.19 -2.56 12.71
CA ALA A 148 4.74 -3.82 12.24
C ALA A 148 6.28 -3.83 12.28
N LEU A 149 6.92 -2.71 11.94
CA LEU A 149 8.37 -2.52 12.07
C LEU A 149 8.84 -2.69 13.53
N GLU A 150 8.13 -2.08 14.48
CA GLU A 150 8.45 -2.19 15.90
C GLU A 150 8.32 -3.63 16.41
N GLN A 151 7.29 -4.36 15.96
CA GLN A 151 7.13 -5.78 16.27
C GLN A 151 8.29 -6.62 15.74
N ALA A 152 8.71 -6.40 14.49
CA ALA A 152 9.87 -7.06 13.91
C ALA A 152 11.17 -6.72 14.68
N ASN A 153 11.37 -5.44 15.03
CA ASN A 153 12.47 -4.98 15.88
C ASN A 153 12.53 -5.73 17.22
N SER A 154 11.38 -5.87 17.89
CA SER A 154 11.30 -6.55 19.19
C SER A 154 11.60 -8.05 19.12
N THR A 155 11.49 -8.65 17.94
CA THR A 155 11.83 -10.05 17.68
C THR A 155 13.33 -10.22 17.46
N ILE A 156 13.96 -9.29 16.74
CA ILE A 156 15.39 -9.32 16.40
C ILE A 156 16.25 -8.90 17.59
N ILE A 157 15.82 -7.90 18.36
CA ILE A 157 16.51 -7.46 19.58
C ILE A 157 16.01 -8.34 20.72
N PRO A 158 16.79 -9.31 21.20
CA PRO A 158 16.36 -10.15 22.30
C PRO A 158 16.12 -9.22 23.49
N LYS A 159 14.86 -9.06 23.89
CA LYS A 159 14.53 -8.31 25.10
C LYS A 159 15.31 -8.98 26.22
N LYS A 160 16.27 -8.26 26.79
CA LYS A 160 17.15 -8.72 27.85
C LYS A 160 16.25 -9.19 28.99
N LYS A 161 15.92 -10.49 29.00
CA LYS A 161 15.10 -11.09 30.03
C LYS A 161 16.01 -11.11 31.23
N PHE A 162 15.66 -10.26 32.19
CA PHE A 162 16.31 -10.15 33.48
C PHE A 162 16.32 -11.55 34.10
N SER A 163 17.41 -12.28 33.87
CA SER A 163 17.61 -13.58 34.50
C SER A 163 18.21 -13.28 35.86
N PHE A 164 17.40 -13.47 36.90
CA PHE A 164 17.96 -13.64 38.23
C PHE A 164 18.79 -14.92 38.18
N ARG A 165 20.11 -14.75 37.98
CA ARG A 165 21.07 -15.82 38.18
C ARG A 165 21.03 -16.15 39.66
N ASN A 166 20.21 -17.13 40.05
CA ASN A 166 20.27 -17.68 41.39
C ASN A 166 21.69 -18.25 41.58
N LYS A 167 22.47 -17.59 42.45
CA LYS A 167 23.68 -18.16 43.02
C LYS A 167 23.25 -19.37 43.84
N THR A 168 23.17 -20.55 43.23
CA THR A 168 23.23 -21.79 44.00
C THR A 168 24.62 -21.84 44.61
N ALA A 169 24.69 -21.53 45.90
CA ALA A 169 25.89 -21.65 46.70
C ALA A 169 26.48 -23.05 46.49
N LYS A 170 27.65 -23.10 45.86
CA LYS A 170 28.49 -24.29 45.96
C LYS A 170 28.89 -24.38 47.43
N LYS A 171 28.45 -25.45 48.08
CA LYS A 171 28.99 -25.90 49.36
C LYS A 171 30.35 -26.53 49.06
N ASP A 172 31.34 -25.70 48.79
CA ASP A 172 32.74 -26.06 48.97
C ASP A 172 33.21 -25.31 50.22
N SER A 173 33.26 -26.05 51.32
CA SER A 173 33.98 -25.65 52.51
C SER A 173 35.46 -25.55 52.17
N ILE A 174 36.04 -24.36 52.32
CA ILE A 174 37.32 -24.08 53.02
C ILE A 174 37.47 -22.54 53.12
N PRO A 175 37.84 -21.99 54.29
CA PRO A 175 37.84 -20.56 54.56
C PRO A 175 39.22 -19.91 54.38
N GLU A 176 39.29 -18.70 53.82
CA GLU A 176 39.98 -17.57 54.46
C GLU A 176 39.66 -16.23 53.78
N CYS A 177 39.32 -15.25 54.60
CA CYS A 177 39.17 -13.82 54.31
C CYS A 177 40.58 -13.16 54.14
N PRO A 178 40.78 -11.87 53.73
CA PRO A 178 39.87 -10.76 54.01
C PRO A 178 39.80 -9.54 53.04
N SER A 179 38.73 -8.77 53.28
CA SER A 179 38.73 -7.30 53.48
C SER A 179 38.27 -6.36 52.36
N LYS A 180 37.35 -5.47 52.81
CA LYS A 180 37.05 -4.08 52.41
C LYS A 180 36.14 -3.93 51.17
N ASN A 181 35.07 -3.13 51.16
CA ASN A 181 34.53 -2.14 52.10
C ASN A 181 33.13 -1.71 51.57
N ASN A 182 32.30 -1.14 52.46
CA ASN A 182 31.19 -0.19 52.20
C ASN A 182 29.92 -0.82 51.56
N ASP A 183 28.67 -0.58 51.98
CA ASP A 183 28.06 0.46 52.82
C ASP A 183 26.61 0.05 53.19
N ILE A 184 26.15 0.52 54.36
CA ILE A 184 24.84 1.12 54.66
C ILE A 184 23.55 0.25 54.69
N GLU A 185 23.12 0.06 55.94
CA GLU A 185 21.77 0.13 56.53
C GLU A 185 20.54 -0.50 55.84
N ASN A 186 20.08 -1.56 56.50
CA ASN A 186 18.69 -1.97 56.64
C ASN A 186 17.82 -0.91 57.31
N ASN A 187 16.55 -0.85 56.89
CA ASN A 187 15.32 -0.98 57.71
C ASN A 187 14.14 -0.31 56.96
N THR A 188 12.85 -0.67 57.08
CA THR A 188 12.10 -1.73 57.75
C THR A 188 10.64 -1.57 57.32
N MET A 189 9.91 -2.69 57.24
CA MET A 189 8.46 -2.91 57.34
C MET A 189 7.45 -1.78 57.06
N ALA A 190 6.42 -2.09 56.26
CA ALA A 190 5.04 -2.02 56.73
C ALA A 190 4.11 -2.92 55.91
N GLN A 191 3.29 -3.68 56.64
CA GLN A 191 2.21 -4.55 56.20
C GLN A 191 0.99 -3.72 55.77
N ASN A 192 0.17 -4.22 54.84
CA ASN A 192 -1.29 -4.44 55.01
C ASN A 192 -1.96 -4.97 53.71
N PRO A 193 -2.73 -6.07 53.76
CA PRO A 193 -3.63 -6.52 52.68
C PRO A 193 -5.10 -6.11 52.93
N GLY A 194 -5.72 -5.46 51.94
CA GLY A 194 -7.17 -5.27 51.84
C GLY A 194 -7.50 -4.77 50.43
N SER A 195 -8.01 -5.62 49.53
CA SER A 195 -9.42 -5.98 49.37
C SER A 195 -10.33 -4.78 49.10
N LEU A 196 -11.09 -4.89 47.99
CA LEU A 196 -12.32 -4.18 47.66
C LEU A 196 -12.20 -2.87 46.85
N PHE A 197 -12.29 -3.01 45.52
CA PHE A 197 -13.32 -2.26 44.79
C PHE A 197 -13.80 -3.02 43.56
N GLN A 198 -15.09 -3.36 43.60
CA GLN A 198 -15.88 -3.90 42.51
C GLN A 198 -16.11 -2.85 41.43
N GLY A 199 -16.46 -3.34 40.24
CA GLY A 199 -16.76 -2.52 39.08
C GLY A 199 -17.92 -1.54 39.27
N LEU A 200 -17.82 -0.46 38.50
CA LEU A 200 -18.97 0.31 38.06
C LEU A 200 -18.89 0.39 36.54
N ASP A 201 -19.75 -0.42 35.93
CA ASP A 201 -20.27 -0.23 34.59
C ASP A 201 -21.16 1.01 34.61
N LEU A 202 -20.89 2.00 33.76
CA LEU A 202 -21.84 3.06 33.41
C LEU A 202 -21.62 3.48 31.95
N PRO A 203 -22.68 3.49 31.12
CA PRO A 203 -22.64 3.84 29.71
C PRO A 203 -22.77 5.36 29.52
N GLY A 204 -22.07 5.94 28.54
CA GLY A 204 -22.19 7.37 28.29
C GLY A 204 -21.38 7.90 27.12
N LYS A 205 -22.01 7.89 25.94
CA LYS A 205 -21.55 8.54 24.72
C LYS A 205 -21.68 10.06 24.84
N MET A 206 -20.59 10.83 24.72
CA MET A 206 -20.55 12.23 24.21
C MET A 206 -19.08 12.64 24.00
N ARG A 207 -18.62 12.79 22.75
CA ARG A 207 -18.59 14.01 21.92
C ARG A 207 -17.44 14.99 22.24
N SER A 208 -16.56 15.12 21.25
CA SER A 208 -15.97 16.37 20.73
C SER A 208 -14.98 17.17 21.61
N CYS A 209 -13.72 17.11 21.17
CA CYS A 209 -12.75 18.21 21.06
C CYS A 209 -12.70 19.25 22.20
N GLN A 210 -11.68 19.13 23.05
CA GLN A 210 -11.01 20.32 23.56
C GLN A 210 -9.49 20.10 23.71
N TRP A 211 -8.80 21.00 23.03
CA TRP A 211 -7.38 21.30 22.97
C TRP A 211 -6.72 21.31 24.35
N ILE A 212 -5.77 20.39 24.59
CA ILE A 212 -4.87 20.49 25.75
C ILE A 212 -3.67 21.36 25.35
N LEU A 213 -3.77 22.61 25.81
CA LEU A 213 -2.75 23.54 26.29
C LEU A 213 -1.25 23.21 26.10
N ALA A 214 -0.60 24.11 25.36
CA ALA A 214 0.50 24.98 25.78
C ALA A 214 1.72 24.38 26.55
N LYS A 215 2.90 24.43 25.90
CA LYS A 215 4.19 24.62 26.58
C LYS A 215 5.20 25.39 25.69
N LEU A 216 5.31 26.68 25.99
CA LEU A 216 6.49 27.56 26.06
C LEU A 216 7.56 27.56 24.94
N GLY A 217 7.78 28.76 24.37
CA GLY A 217 9.02 29.15 23.71
C GLY A 217 8.95 30.52 23.06
N LYS A 218 8.97 31.59 23.86
CA LYS A 218 9.10 32.99 23.41
C LYS A 218 10.35 33.16 22.52
N ILE A 219 10.19 33.66 21.30
CA ILE A 219 11.28 34.28 20.53
C ILE A 219 10.87 35.73 20.30
N LYS A 220 11.66 36.66 20.87
CA LYS A 220 11.55 38.09 20.64
C LYS A 220 11.98 38.41 19.19
N PRO A 221 11.28 39.30 18.47
CA PRO A 221 11.86 39.99 17.34
C PRO A 221 12.55 41.26 17.86
N GLU A 222 13.87 41.32 17.76
CA GLU A 222 14.60 42.60 17.79
C GLU A 222 14.93 42.94 16.34
N GLU A 223 14.17 43.86 15.79
CA GLU A 223 14.63 44.69 14.67
C GLU A 223 15.75 45.61 15.18
N SER A 224 16.83 45.79 14.41
CA SER A 224 17.35 47.13 14.16
C SER A 224 18.40 47.13 13.04
N LEU A 225 18.12 47.97 12.05
CA LEU A 225 19.02 48.43 10.99
C LEU A 225 20.27 49.15 11.53
N CYS A 226 21.38 49.07 10.78
CA CYS A 226 22.28 50.20 10.43
C CYS A 226 23.36 49.65 9.45
N SER A 227 23.34 49.97 8.15
CA SER A 227 23.97 51.11 7.46
C SER A 227 25.52 51.11 7.44
N GLN A 228 26.07 51.28 6.22
CA GLN A 228 27.42 51.75 5.85
C GLN A 228 28.65 50.91 6.26
N ILE A 229 29.42 50.40 5.28
CA ILE A 229 30.57 51.05 4.60
C ILE A 229 30.81 50.32 3.27
#